data_AF-A0A523HUU3-F1
#
_entry.id   AF-A0A523HUU3-F1
#
_cell.length_a   1.000
_cell.length_b   1.000
_cell.length_c   1.000
_cell.angle_alpha   90.00
_cell.angle_beta   90.00
_cell.angle_gamma   90.00
#
_symmetry.space_group_name_H-M   'P 1'
#
loop_
_entity.id
_entity.type
_entity.pdbx_description
1 polymer ?
#
loop_
_entity_poly.entity_id
_entity_poly.type
_entity_poly.pdbx_seq_one_letter_code
_entity_poly.pdbx_strand_id
1 'polypeptide(L)'
;MRLILLLFMTTIFSMGVVLAQANPVINEVDAPKFLYTLSAKSGTFENGRLTLKDVPLVVYFSDRPARLSGMLSIEVFVQGWDKGSDSPRADPPNATLSILGKDGANNIVVELSNPDVKVKEGSISFKVRVLQGEMPKSFGNSTLFIDAFPTAVNN
;
A
#
# COMPACT_ATOMS: atom_id res chain seq x y z
N MET A 1 -6.98 -82.05 29.62
CA MET A 1 -5.83 -81.22 29.17
C MET A 1 -5.77 -81.24 27.64
N ARG A 2 -6.31 -80.20 26.98
CA ARG A 2 -5.78 -79.57 25.75
C ARG A 2 -6.74 -78.47 25.29
N LEU A 3 -6.19 -77.28 25.31
CA LEU A 3 -6.70 -75.96 24.97
C LEU A 3 -6.61 -75.77 23.44
N ILE A 4 -7.65 -75.25 22.78
CA ILE A 4 -7.50 -74.62 21.46
C ILE A 4 -8.23 -73.28 21.49
N LEU A 5 -7.42 -72.24 21.31
CA LEU A 5 -7.67 -70.82 21.47
C LEU A 5 -8.34 -70.24 20.21
N LEU A 6 -9.40 -69.45 20.41
CA LEU A 6 -10.07 -68.67 19.36
C LEU A 6 -9.13 -67.63 18.75
N LEU A 7 -9.10 -67.57 17.42
CA LEU A 7 -8.45 -66.53 16.64
C LEU A 7 -9.31 -65.25 16.69
N PHE A 8 -8.85 -64.19 17.37
CA PHE A 8 -9.43 -62.86 17.24
C PHE A 8 -8.75 -62.12 16.08
N MET A 9 -9.46 -61.94 14.97
CA MET A 9 -9.02 -61.12 13.85
C MET A 9 -9.40 -59.67 14.14
N THR A 10 -8.49 -58.90 14.72
CA THR A 10 -8.68 -57.45 14.94
C THR A 10 -8.45 -56.69 13.64
N THR A 11 -9.55 -56.18 13.06
CA THR A 11 -9.48 -55.27 11.91
C THR A 11 -9.12 -53.88 12.40
N ILE A 12 -7.91 -53.40 12.07
CA ILE A 12 -7.49 -52.03 12.38
C ILE A 12 -8.07 -51.12 11.30
N PHE A 13 -9.08 -50.32 11.66
CA PHE A 13 -9.58 -49.24 10.79
C PHE A 13 -8.60 -48.06 10.90
N SER A 14 -7.66 -47.96 9.96
CA SER A 14 -6.82 -46.78 9.81
C SER A 14 -7.68 -45.63 9.28
N MET A 15 -8.14 -44.77 10.18
CA MET A 15 -8.84 -43.54 9.82
C MET A 15 -7.77 -42.54 9.37
N GLY A 16 -7.52 -42.47 8.06
CA GLY A 16 -6.66 -41.47 7.46
C GLY A 16 -7.20 -40.08 7.78
N VAL A 17 -6.48 -39.32 8.60
CA VAL A 17 -6.76 -37.91 8.81
C VAL A 17 -6.42 -37.18 7.51
N VAL A 18 -7.44 -36.87 6.72
CA VAL A 18 -7.31 -35.92 5.62
C VAL A 18 -7.18 -34.54 6.26
N LEU A 19 -5.96 -34.02 6.36
CA LEU A 19 -5.75 -32.61 6.63
C LEU A 19 -6.22 -31.85 5.39
N ALA A 20 -7.43 -31.29 5.45
CA ALA A 20 -7.88 -30.30 4.48
C ALA A 20 -6.93 -29.09 4.58
N GLN A 21 -5.97 -29.02 3.66
CA GLN A 21 -5.17 -27.83 3.44
C GLN A 21 -6.12 -26.81 2.79
N ALA A 22 -6.70 -25.92 3.60
CA ALA A 22 -7.41 -24.78 3.08
C ALA A 22 -6.40 -23.87 2.38
N ASN A 23 -6.29 -23.97 1.05
CA ASN A 23 -5.70 -22.88 0.28
C ASN A 23 -6.65 -21.69 0.42
N PRO A 24 -6.24 -20.55 1.01
CA PRO A 24 -7.08 -19.37 1.00
C PRO A 24 -7.31 -18.99 -0.46
N VAL A 25 -8.56 -19.08 -0.91
CA VAL A 25 -9.00 -18.36 -2.10
C VAL A 25 -8.90 -16.89 -1.71
N ILE A 26 -7.78 -16.25 -2.07
CA ILE A 26 -7.66 -14.79 -2.03
C ILE A 26 -8.64 -14.26 -3.07
N ASN A 27 -9.87 -13.98 -2.64
CA ASN A 27 -10.76 -13.13 -3.41
C ASN A 27 -10.05 -11.77 -3.55
N GLU A 28 -9.83 -11.32 -4.78
CA GLU A 28 -9.26 -9.99 -5.06
C GLU A 28 -10.07 -8.87 -4.37
N VAL A 29 -11.37 -9.12 -4.14
CA VAL A 29 -12.31 -8.25 -3.41
C VAL A 29 -11.94 -8.08 -1.93
N ASP A 30 -11.22 -9.04 -1.33
CA ASP A 30 -10.79 -9.02 0.09
C ASP A 30 -9.30 -8.62 0.26
N ALA A 31 -8.62 -8.22 -0.82
CA ALA A 31 -7.24 -7.75 -0.72
C ALA A 31 -7.17 -6.45 0.10
N PRO A 32 -6.23 -6.33 1.05
CA PRO A 32 -6.13 -5.14 1.87
C PRO A 32 -5.76 -3.92 1.01
N LYS A 33 -6.51 -2.82 1.20
CA LYS A 33 -6.15 -1.51 0.66
C LYS A 33 -5.18 -0.82 1.63
N PHE A 34 -4.27 -0.04 1.06
CA PHE A 34 -3.20 0.59 1.81
C PHE A 34 -3.24 2.10 1.67
N LEU A 35 -3.11 2.77 2.81
CA LEU A 35 -2.84 4.20 2.92
C LEU A 35 -1.32 4.41 2.83
N TYR A 36 -0.90 5.53 2.24
CA TYR A 36 0.51 5.85 2.05
C TYR A 36 0.88 7.20 2.64
N THR A 37 2.08 7.31 3.19
CA THR A 37 2.65 8.60 3.61
C THR A 37 4.07 8.79 3.09
N LEU A 38 4.33 10.00 2.57
CA LEU A 38 5.61 10.41 2.03
C LEU A 38 6.00 11.75 2.65
N SER A 39 7.04 11.75 3.48
CA SER A 39 7.60 12.99 4.05
C SER A 39 8.73 13.52 3.17
N ALA A 40 8.72 14.83 2.94
CA ALA A 40 9.67 15.54 2.09
C ALA A 40 10.28 16.73 2.86
N LYS A 41 11.55 17.06 2.58
CA LYS A 41 12.18 18.27 3.14
C LYS A 41 11.71 19.54 2.43
N SER A 42 11.35 19.41 1.15
CA SER A 42 10.84 20.52 0.35
C SER A 42 10.03 20.00 -0.82
N GLY A 43 9.32 20.91 -1.49
CA GLY A 43 8.70 20.60 -2.76
C GLY A 43 8.35 21.83 -3.57
N THR A 44 7.92 21.58 -4.80
CA THR A 44 7.52 22.60 -5.77
C THR A 44 6.24 22.19 -6.47
N PHE A 45 5.49 23.19 -6.93
CA PHE A 45 4.34 22.99 -7.79
C PHE A 45 4.46 23.88 -9.02
N GLU A 46 4.70 23.25 -10.17
CA GLU A 46 4.94 23.95 -11.43
C GLU A 46 4.29 23.17 -12.57
N ASN A 47 3.61 23.88 -13.48
CA ASN A 47 2.99 23.29 -14.67
C ASN A 47 2.06 22.11 -14.37
N GLY A 48 1.30 22.19 -13.27
CA GLY A 48 0.38 21.12 -12.86
C GLY A 48 1.07 19.88 -12.25
N ARG A 49 2.38 19.94 -11.98
CA ARG A 49 3.12 18.86 -11.31
C ARG A 49 3.59 19.27 -9.91
N LEU A 50 3.22 18.44 -8.93
CA LEU A 50 3.76 18.47 -7.58
C LEU A 50 5.05 17.65 -7.55
N THR A 51 6.15 18.23 -7.06
CA THR A 51 7.42 17.51 -6.86
C THR A 51 7.80 17.56 -5.39
N LEU A 52 8.00 16.40 -4.80
CA LEU A 52 8.50 16.21 -3.44
C LEU A 52 10.00 15.85 -3.50
N LYS A 53 10.82 16.54 -2.71
CA LYS A 53 12.28 16.40 -2.72
C LYS A 53 12.79 15.85 -1.38
N ASP A 54 13.88 15.10 -1.46
CA ASP A 54 14.50 14.41 -0.31
C ASP A 54 13.50 13.51 0.42
N VAL A 55 12.78 12.68 -0.33
CA VAL A 55 11.84 11.68 0.21
C VAL A 55 12.61 10.38 0.48
N PRO A 56 12.90 10.03 1.74
CA PRO A 56 13.77 8.90 2.04
C PRO A 56 13.09 7.54 1.82
N LEU A 57 11.78 7.47 2.06
CA LEU A 57 10.97 6.25 1.98
C LEU A 57 9.49 6.59 1.86
N VAL A 58 8.70 5.58 1.53
CA VAL A 58 7.24 5.60 1.59
C VAL A 58 6.80 4.70 2.74
N VAL A 59 5.98 5.19 3.67
CA VAL A 59 5.33 4.34 4.69
C VAL A 59 3.97 3.92 4.17
N TYR A 60 3.57 2.68 4.43
CA TYR A 60 2.22 2.21 4.14
C TYR A 60 1.61 1.47 5.32
N PHE A 61 0.29 1.49 5.39
CA PHE A 61 -0.48 0.73 6.37
C PHE A 61 -1.91 0.49 5.91
N SER A 62 -2.53 -0.57 6.43
CA SER A 62 -3.91 -0.97 6.16
C SER A 62 -4.72 -0.94 7.45
N ASP A 63 -6.04 -0.73 7.32
CA ASP A 63 -6.96 -0.83 8.45
C ASP A 63 -7.30 -2.30 8.80
N ARG A 64 -8.16 -2.50 9.79
CA ARG A 64 -8.74 -3.78 10.15
C ARG A 64 -9.50 -4.42 8.97
N PRO A 65 -9.51 -5.76 8.86
CA PRO A 65 -8.89 -6.72 9.78
C PRO A 65 -7.38 -6.95 9.55
N ALA A 66 -6.84 -6.55 8.39
CA ALA A 66 -5.48 -6.92 7.97
C ALA A 66 -4.39 -6.34 8.88
N ARG A 67 -4.48 -5.06 9.26
CA ARG A 67 -3.50 -4.37 10.14
C ARG A 67 -2.03 -4.53 9.69
N LEU A 68 -1.81 -4.60 8.40
CA LEU A 68 -0.47 -4.67 7.82
C LEU A 68 0.13 -3.28 7.73
N SER A 69 1.44 -3.17 7.96
CA SER A 69 2.20 -1.92 7.84
C SER A 69 3.64 -2.18 7.43
N GLY A 70 4.27 -1.24 6.75
CA GLY A 70 5.66 -1.36 6.35
C GLY A 70 6.19 -0.11 5.66
N MET A 71 7.31 -0.27 4.96
CA MET A 71 7.96 0.80 4.20
C MET A 71 8.44 0.29 2.83
N LEU A 72 8.44 1.19 1.84
CA LEU A 72 8.91 0.96 0.48
C LEU A 72 9.91 2.03 0.08
N SER A 73 10.76 1.74 -0.89
CA SER A 73 11.45 2.80 -1.64
C SER A 73 10.46 3.52 -2.56
N ILE A 74 10.76 4.77 -2.92
CA ILE A 74 9.96 5.55 -3.89
C ILE A 74 9.86 4.85 -5.26
N GLU A 75 10.90 4.11 -5.64
CA GLU A 75 10.92 3.34 -6.89
C GLU A 75 9.93 2.18 -6.85
N VAL A 76 9.96 1.37 -5.78
CA VAL A 76 9.03 0.24 -5.62
C VAL A 76 7.58 0.73 -5.53
N PHE A 77 7.35 1.85 -4.84
CA PHE A 77 6.03 2.47 -4.78
C PHE A 77 5.50 2.81 -6.18
N VAL A 78 6.29 3.46 -7.04
CA VAL A 78 5.86 3.84 -8.39
C VAL A 78 5.72 2.64 -9.32
N GLN A 79 6.55 1.60 -9.20
CA GLN A 79 6.36 0.35 -9.92
C GLN A 79 5.02 -0.34 -9.61
N GLY A 80 4.44 -0.09 -8.43
CA GLY A 80 3.13 -0.60 -8.03
C GLY A 80 1.94 0.19 -8.56
N TRP A 81 2.14 1.42 -9.06
CA TRP A 81 1.07 2.38 -9.36
C TRP A 81 0.12 1.94 -10.47
N ASP A 82 0.61 1.17 -11.44
CA ASP A 82 -0.14 0.75 -12.63
C ASP A 82 -0.63 -0.71 -12.55
N LYS A 83 -0.49 -1.38 -11.41
CA LYS A 83 -0.79 -2.82 -11.26
C LYS A 83 -2.22 -3.05 -10.76
N GLY A 84 -2.95 -3.94 -11.43
CA GLY A 84 -4.31 -4.36 -11.06
C GLY A 84 -5.41 -3.56 -11.77
N SER A 85 -6.63 -4.11 -11.79
CA SER A 85 -7.81 -3.47 -12.38
C SER A 85 -8.22 -2.19 -11.65
N ASP A 86 -8.05 -2.17 -10.33
CA ASP A 86 -8.35 -1.04 -9.45
C ASP A 86 -7.09 -0.20 -9.15
N SER A 87 -6.19 -0.10 -10.13
CA SER A 87 -4.94 0.64 -9.97
C SER A 87 -5.17 2.16 -9.86
N PRO A 88 -4.29 2.89 -9.16
CA PRO A 88 -4.25 4.37 -9.17
C PRO A 88 -4.21 5.03 -10.55
N ARG A 89 -3.84 4.30 -11.59
CA ARG A 89 -3.91 4.79 -12.97
C ARG A 89 -5.33 4.77 -13.53
N ALA A 90 -6.13 3.78 -13.16
CA ALA A 90 -7.52 3.65 -13.57
C ALA A 90 -8.45 4.52 -12.71
N ASP A 91 -8.20 4.56 -11.39
CA ASP A 91 -8.93 5.38 -10.42
C ASP A 91 -7.95 6.21 -9.59
N PRO A 92 -7.61 7.44 -10.03
CA PRO A 92 -6.65 8.31 -9.37
C PRO A 92 -6.97 8.59 -7.89
N PRO A 93 -6.04 8.35 -6.95
CA PRO A 93 -6.32 8.55 -5.54
C PRO A 93 -6.34 10.02 -5.16
N ASN A 94 -7.20 10.35 -4.21
CA ASN A 94 -7.09 11.61 -3.47
C ASN A 94 -5.90 11.55 -2.50
N ALA A 95 -5.40 12.73 -2.17
CA ALA A 95 -4.33 12.91 -1.20
C ALA A 95 -4.45 14.26 -0.51
N THR A 96 -3.88 14.36 0.68
CA THR A 96 -3.67 15.62 1.38
C THR A 96 -2.18 15.91 1.44
N LEU A 97 -1.75 17.02 0.85
CA LEU A 97 -0.44 17.60 1.08
C LEU A 97 -0.52 18.49 2.33
N SER A 98 0.14 18.07 3.39
CA SER A 98 0.24 18.81 4.63
C SER A 98 1.60 19.52 4.70
N ILE A 99 1.61 20.84 4.54
CA ILE A 99 2.83 21.66 4.58
C ILE A 99 3.00 22.20 5.99
N LEU A 100 4.17 21.97 6.60
CA LEU A 100 4.48 22.50 7.92
C LEU A 100 4.67 24.02 7.85
N GLY A 101 3.75 24.76 8.47
CA GLY A 101 3.84 26.20 8.67
C GLY A 101 4.28 26.58 10.09
N LYS A 102 4.36 27.88 10.37
CA LYS A 102 4.75 28.41 11.70
C LYS A 102 3.69 28.15 12.77
N ASP A 103 2.42 28.25 12.40
CA ASP A 103 1.27 28.18 13.33
C ASP A 103 0.48 26.87 13.19
N GLY A 104 1.05 25.87 12.51
CA GLY A 104 0.40 24.61 12.20
C GLY A 104 0.56 24.22 10.73
N ALA A 105 -0.08 23.11 10.35
CA ALA A 105 -0.01 22.63 8.98
C ALA A 105 -1.03 23.33 8.06
N ASN A 106 -0.59 23.67 6.85
CA ASN A 106 -1.46 24.06 5.75
C ASN A 106 -1.79 22.82 4.92
N ASN A 107 -3.06 22.43 4.88
CA ASN A 107 -3.51 21.20 4.22
C ASN A 107 -4.17 21.53 2.87
N ILE A 108 -3.70 20.87 1.82
CA ILE A 108 -4.19 21.03 0.45
C ILE A 108 -4.63 19.66 -0.05
N VAL A 109 -5.87 19.55 -0.50
CA VAL A 109 -6.42 18.30 -1.02
C VAL A 109 -6.23 18.26 -2.53
N VAL A 110 -5.70 17.16 -3.03
CA VAL A 110 -5.36 16.95 -4.45
C VAL A 110 -5.78 15.55 -4.90
N GLU A 111 -6.00 15.39 -6.19
CA GLU A 111 -6.02 14.09 -6.85
C GLU A 111 -4.68 13.87 -7.58
N LEU A 112 -4.08 12.70 -7.44
CA LEU A 112 -2.74 12.38 -7.94
C LEU A 112 -2.79 11.50 -9.18
N SER A 113 -1.96 11.79 -10.17
CA SER A 113 -1.80 10.93 -11.35
C SER A 113 -0.37 10.99 -11.92
N ASN A 114 -0.02 10.03 -12.79
CA ASN A 114 1.25 9.96 -13.50
C ASN A 114 2.48 10.22 -12.59
N PRO A 115 2.72 9.36 -11.59
CA PRO A 115 3.91 9.46 -10.76
C PRO A 115 5.17 9.31 -11.62
N ASP A 116 6.24 9.98 -11.20
CA ASP A 116 7.57 9.89 -11.81
C ASP A 116 8.64 10.03 -10.73
N VAL A 117 9.73 9.27 -10.85
CA VAL A 117 10.77 9.16 -9.82
C VAL A 117 12.13 9.53 -10.40
N LYS A 118 12.86 10.38 -9.68
CA LYS A 118 14.29 10.62 -9.93
C LYS A 118 15.10 10.08 -8.76
N VAL A 119 15.46 8.80 -8.84
CA VAL A 119 16.09 8.05 -7.74
C VAL A 119 17.37 8.73 -7.22
N LYS A 120 18.24 9.22 -8.11
CA LYS A 120 19.50 9.89 -7.72
C LYS A 120 19.28 11.20 -6.95
N GLU A 121 18.13 11.85 -7.16
CA GLU A 121 17.76 13.11 -6.52
C GLU A 121 16.88 12.88 -5.27
N GLY A 122 16.51 11.63 -4.97
CA GLY A 122 15.57 11.32 -3.90
C GLY A 122 14.22 12.03 -4.06
N SER A 123 13.78 12.26 -5.30
CA SER A 123 12.57 13.01 -5.59
C SER A 123 11.52 12.19 -6.33
N ILE A 124 10.26 12.48 -6.03
CA ILE A 124 9.08 11.91 -6.67
C ILE A 124 8.14 13.05 -7.06
N SER A 125 7.50 12.93 -8.22
CA SER A 125 6.55 13.92 -8.71
C SER A 125 5.25 13.28 -9.20
N PHE A 126 4.17 14.05 -9.15
CA PHE A 126 2.84 13.66 -9.62
C PHE A 126 2.27 14.79 -10.46
N LYS A 127 1.48 14.47 -11.48
CA LYS A 127 0.48 15.43 -11.96
C LYS A 127 -0.60 15.53 -10.89
N VAL A 128 -1.08 16.76 -10.65
CA VAL A 128 -2.09 17.00 -9.62
C VAL A 128 -3.25 17.82 -10.15
N ARG A 129 -4.45 17.44 -9.74
CA ARG A 129 -5.64 18.30 -9.78
C ARG A 129 -5.91 18.76 -8.37
N VAL A 130 -5.88 20.07 -8.13
CA VAL A 130 -6.19 20.63 -6.81
C VAL A 130 -7.70 20.58 -6.59
N LEU A 131 -8.12 19.96 -5.50
CA LEU A 131 -9.52 19.82 -5.11
C LEU A 131 -9.92 20.86 -4.05
N GLN A 132 -9.00 21.17 -3.12
CA GLN A 132 -9.22 22.16 -2.07
C GLN A 132 -7.90 22.77 -1.60
N GLY A 133 -7.93 24.08 -1.31
CA GLY A 133 -6.77 24.84 -0.81
C GLY A 133 -5.97 25.51 -1.93
N GLU A 134 -4.94 26.26 -1.53
CA GLU A 134 -4.06 26.98 -2.46
C GLU A 134 -2.67 26.37 -2.45
N MET A 135 -2.23 25.87 -3.60
CA MET A 135 -0.93 25.23 -3.77
C MET A 135 0.16 26.28 -4.00
N PRO A 136 1.13 26.44 -3.08
CA PRO A 136 2.24 27.37 -3.29
C PRO A 136 3.21 26.82 -4.34
N LYS A 137 3.88 27.72 -5.08
CA LYS A 137 4.91 27.33 -6.07
C LYS A 137 6.06 26.53 -5.46
N SER A 138 6.39 26.80 -4.20
CA SER A 138 7.42 26.11 -3.44
C SER A 138 7.07 26.06 -1.96
N PHE A 139 7.51 25.02 -1.27
CA PHE A 139 7.28 24.82 0.15
C PHE A 139 8.40 24.02 0.81
N GLY A 140 8.48 24.11 2.14
CA GLY A 140 9.46 23.39 2.97
C GLY A 140 8.95 22.01 3.40
N ASN A 141 9.27 21.63 4.64
CA ASN A 141 8.89 20.33 5.20
C ASN A 141 7.40 20.05 5.01
N SER A 142 7.08 18.88 4.49
CA SER A 142 5.70 18.47 4.21
C SER A 142 5.56 16.96 4.27
N THR A 143 4.32 16.50 4.45
CA THR A 143 3.95 15.10 4.30
C THR A 143 2.75 15.00 3.37
N LEU A 144 2.85 14.12 2.38
CA LEU A 144 1.74 13.75 1.51
C LEU A 144 1.09 12.49 2.09
N PHE A 145 -0.20 12.56 2.39
CA PHE A 145 -1.04 11.45 2.83
C PHE A 145 -1.92 11.04 1.65
N ILE A 146 -1.81 9.79 1.19
CA ILE A 146 -2.53 9.30 0.01
C ILE A 146 -3.58 8.28 0.47
N ASP A 147 -4.80 8.44 -0.05
CA ASP A 147 -5.93 7.57 0.26
C ASP A 147 -5.70 6.12 -0.18
N ALA A 148 -6.55 5.24 0.34
CA ALA A 148 -6.33 3.81 0.25
C ALA A 148 -6.58 3.25 -1.15
N PHE A 149 -5.59 2.56 -1.72
CA PHE A 149 -5.73 1.79 -2.96
C PHE A 149 -5.00 0.43 -2.86
N PRO A 150 -5.36 -0.57 -3.69
CA PRO A 150 -4.67 -1.85 -3.72
C PRO A 150 -3.24 -1.70 -4.23
N THR A 151 -2.27 -2.33 -3.58
CA THR A 151 -0.89 -2.37 -4.09
C THR A 151 -0.40 -3.79 -4.20
N ALA A 152 0.24 -4.09 -5.33
CA ALA A 152 0.97 -5.34 -5.51
C ALA A 152 2.27 -5.30 -4.70
N VAL A 153 2.16 -5.42 -3.37
CA VAL A 153 3.31 -5.71 -2.51
C VAL A 153 3.57 -7.21 -2.62
N ASN A 154 4.26 -7.61 -3.68
CA ASN A 154 4.82 -8.94 -3.93
C ASN A 154 3.87 -10.15 -3.70
N ASN A 155 3.30 -10.66 -4.78
CA ASN A 155 3.18 -12.12 -4.96
C ASN A 155 4.51 -12.63 -5.55
#